data_AF-A0A7C5MP42-F1
#
_entry.id   AF-A0A7C5MP42-F1
#
_cell.length_a   1.000
_cell.length_b   1.000
_cell.length_c   1.000
_cell.angle_alpha   90.00
_cell.angle_beta   90.00
_cell.angle_gamma   90.00
#
_symmetry.space_group_name_H-M   'P 1'
#
loop_
_entity.id
_entity.type
_entity.pdbx_description
1 polymer ?
#
loop_
_entity_poly.entity_id
_entity_poly.type
_entity_poly.pdbx_seq_one_letter_code
_entity_poly.pdbx_strand_id
1 'polypeptide(L)'
;MCTAIHHVKGREILDSRGNPTVEVDVYLEGGAHGRAAVPSGASTGIHEALELRDGDKGRFGGKGVLQAVAHINGEINEALRGLDALAQGDVDQAMIRLDGTPNKGKLGANAILGVSLAVARAAAEAVDLPLYRYLGGVSANLLPVPMFNILNGGVHANWQGTDLQEFLIAPVGAPSFHEALRWGSETYQALKSVLKEQGYSTGVGDEG
;
A
#
# COMPACT_ATOMS: atom_id res chain seq x y z
N MET A 1 13.83 4.67 -25.69
CA MET A 1 13.34 3.48 -24.99
C MET A 1 11.83 3.48 -25.14
N CYS A 2 11.20 2.36 -25.46
CA CYS A 2 9.75 2.32 -25.60
C CYS A 2 9.11 2.15 -24.22
N THR A 3 8.30 3.12 -23.81
CA THR A 3 7.59 3.12 -22.51
C THR A 3 6.11 2.80 -22.66
N ALA A 4 5.69 2.35 -23.86
CA ALA A 4 4.34 1.87 -24.08
C ALA A 4 4.05 0.65 -23.20
N ILE A 5 2.92 0.65 -22.51
CA ILE A 5 2.44 -0.46 -21.70
C ILE A 5 2.12 -1.64 -22.62
N HIS A 6 2.86 -2.73 -22.47
CA HIS A 6 2.68 -3.95 -23.23
C HIS A 6 1.63 -4.87 -22.58
N HIS A 7 1.70 -5.03 -21.26
CA HIS A 7 0.82 -5.94 -20.52
C HIS A 7 0.70 -5.58 -19.04
N VAL A 8 -0.49 -5.77 -18.49
CA VAL A 8 -0.82 -5.64 -17.07
C VAL A 8 -1.34 -6.98 -16.55
N LYS A 9 -0.81 -7.45 -15.41
CA LYS A 9 -1.15 -8.74 -14.83
C LYS A 9 -1.40 -8.65 -13.33
N GLY A 10 -2.65 -8.85 -12.92
CA GLY A 10 -3.09 -8.94 -11.53
C GLY A 10 -3.06 -10.37 -10.98
N ARG A 11 -2.82 -10.51 -9.68
CA ARG A 11 -2.97 -11.76 -8.91
C ARG A 11 -3.42 -11.49 -7.48
N GLU A 12 -4.02 -12.50 -6.87
CA GLU A 12 -4.36 -12.50 -5.45
C GLU A 12 -3.15 -12.98 -4.64
N ILE A 13 -2.75 -12.20 -3.64
CA ILE A 13 -1.73 -12.53 -2.62
C ILE A 13 -2.33 -12.33 -1.21
N LEU A 14 -1.55 -12.53 -0.15
CA LEU A 14 -1.98 -12.26 1.24
C LEU A 14 -1.28 -11.03 1.82
N ASP A 15 -2.03 -10.22 2.58
CA ASP A 15 -1.52 -9.13 3.38
C ASP A 15 -0.87 -9.61 4.69
N SER A 16 -0.33 -8.69 5.49
CA SER A 16 0.32 -9.01 6.77
C SER A 16 -0.62 -9.65 7.81
N ARG A 17 -1.93 -9.52 7.62
CA ARG A 17 -2.98 -10.09 8.49
C ARG A 17 -3.58 -11.38 7.91
N GLY A 18 -3.01 -11.89 6.82
CA GLY A 18 -3.47 -13.11 6.14
C GLY A 18 -4.78 -12.93 5.35
N ASN A 19 -5.21 -11.70 5.07
CA ASN A 19 -6.36 -11.46 4.21
C ASN A 19 -5.90 -11.34 2.75
N PRO A 20 -6.73 -11.74 1.76
CA PRO A 20 -6.42 -11.52 0.36
C PRO A 20 -6.18 -10.05 0.03
N THR A 21 -5.24 -9.78 -0.88
CA THR A 21 -5.07 -8.48 -1.51
C THR A 21 -4.56 -8.65 -2.94
N VAL A 22 -4.54 -7.57 -3.71
CA VAL A 22 -4.14 -7.55 -5.10
C VAL A 22 -2.65 -7.20 -5.22
N GLU A 23 -1.93 -7.96 -6.04
CA GLU A 23 -0.63 -7.60 -6.58
C GLU A 23 -0.70 -7.46 -8.10
N VAL A 24 -0.06 -6.43 -8.65
CA VAL A 24 -0.07 -6.12 -10.07
C VAL A 24 1.36 -6.03 -10.59
N ASP A 25 1.61 -6.68 -11.73
CA ASP A 25 2.78 -6.45 -12.58
C ASP A 25 2.38 -5.65 -13.83
N VAL A 26 3.19 -4.68 -14.20
CA VAL A 26 3.11 -3.94 -15.47
C VAL A 26 4.40 -4.17 -16.24
N TYR A 27 4.29 -4.49 -17.52
CA TYR A 27 5.40 -4.70 -18.43
C TYR A 27 5.34 -3.68 -19.56
N LEU A 28 6.47 -3.05 -19.88
CA LEU A 28 6.60 -2.09 -20.97
C LEU A 28 7.27 -2.75 -22.19
N GLU A 29 6.98 -2.25 -23.38
CA GLU A 29 7.58 -2.77 -24.63
C GLU A 29 9.11 -2.67 -24.64
N GLY A 30 9.68 -1.68 -23.95
CA GLY A 30 11.12 -1.51 -23.78
C GLY A 30 11.77 -2.50 -22.81
N GLY A 31 11.00 -3.39 -22.19
CA GLY A 31 11.49 -4.45 -21.28
C GLY A 31 11.47 -4.10 -19.79
N ALA A 32 11.27 -2.83 -19.44
CA ALA A 32 11.06 -2.42 -18.05
C ALA A 32 9.74 -2.95 -17.49
N HIS A 33 9.67 -3.12 -16.18
CA HIS A 33 8.56 -3.70 -15.45
C HIS A 33 8.41 -3.10 -14.05
N GLY A 34 7.20 -3.16 -13.51
CA GLY A 34 6.90 -2.64 -12.18
C GLY A 34 5.93 -3.53 -11.47
N ARG A 35 6.13 -3.71 -10.16
CA ARG A 35 5.28 -4.51 -9.28
C ARG A 35 4.77 -3.70 -8.11
N ALA A 36 3.49 -3.81 -7.80
CA ALA A 36 2.92 -3.22 -6.59
C ALA A 36 1.86 -4.15 -5.97
N ALA A 37 1.88 -4.25 -4.65
CA ALA A 37 0.83 -4.84 -3.85
C ALA A 37 0.06 -3.74 -3.13
N VAL A 38 -1.25 -3.94 -2.95
CA VAL A 38 -2.12 -2.93 -2.34
C VAL A 38 -2.33 -3.21 -0.85
N PRO A 39 -2.13 -2.23 0.04
CA PRO A 39 -2.46 -2.40 1.45
C PRO A 39 -3.98 -2.48 1.64
N SER A 40 -4.43 -3.22 2.66
CA SER A 40 -5.82 -3.23 3.09
C SER A 40 -5.97 -2.48 4.40
N GLY A 41 -6.85 -1.48 4.44
CA GLY A 41 -7.21 -0.76 5.66
C GLY A 41 -8.13 -1.60 6.55
N ALA A 42 -8.06 -1.38 7.87
CA ALA A 42 -9.03 -1.94 8.84
C ALA A 42 -10.30 -1.06 8.97
N SER A 43 -10.18 0.24 8.66
CA SER A 43 -11.22 1.25 8.82
C SER A 43 -11.49 1.88 7.46
N THR A 44 -12.74 1.80 6.99
CA THR A 44 -13.18 2.43 5.74
C THR A 44 -14.10 3.60 6.08
N GLY A 45 -13.64 4.83 5.86
CA GLY A 45 -14.47 6.01 5.94
C GLY A 45 -15.61 5.97 4.90
N ILE A 46 -16.76 6.55 5.23
CA ILE A 46 -17.98 6.52 4.40
C ILE A 46 -17.80 7.26 3.05
N HIS A 47 -16.78 8.13 2.98
CA HIS A 47 -16.44 8.94 1.80
C HIS A 47 -15.15 8.48 1.09
N GLU A 48 -14.65 7.29 1.42
CA GLU A 48 -13.41 6.77 0.82
C GLU A 48 -13.66 6.04 -0.50
N ALA A 49 -12.58 5.87 -1.25
CA ALA A 49 -12.60 4.97 -2.40
C ALA A 49 -12.78 3.53 -1.91
N LEU A 50 -13.61 2.75 -2.61
CA LEU A 50 -14.04 1.43 -2.13
C LEU A 50 -13.12 0.33 -2.63
N GLU A 51 -12.56 -0.42 -1.70
CA GLU A 51 -11.92 -1.71 -1.99
C GLU A 51 -12.98 -2.72 -2.48
N LEU A 52 -12.72 -3.39 -3.60
CA LEU A 52 -13.61 -4.44 -4.10
C LEU A 52 -13.23 -5.79 -3.48
N ARG A 53 -14.20 -6.40 -2.81
CA ARG A 53 -14.12 -7.74 -2.18
C ARG A 53 -15.17 -8.66 -2.81
N ASP A 54 -14.86 -9.95 -2.87
CA ASP A 54 -15.69 -10.94 -3.57
C ASP A 54 -17.03 -11.23 -2.87
N GLY A 55 -17.08 -11.13 -1.54
CA GLY A 55 -18.27 -11.48 -0.74
C GLY A 55 -18.58 -12.98 -0.66
N ASP A 56 -17.78 -13.83 -1.31
CA ASP A 56 -17.92 -15.29 -1.27
C ASP A 56 -17.49 -15.87 0.09
N LYS A 57 -18.48 -16.23 0.92
CA LYS A 57 -18.24 -16.82 2.25
C LYS A 57 -17.47 -18.14 2.21
N GLY A 58 -17.43 -18.84 1.07
CA GLY A 58 -16.65 -20.05 0.88
C GLY A 58 -15.13 -19.81 0.79
N ARG A 59 -14.69 -18.56 0.54
CA ARG A 59 -13.27 -18.20 0.39
C ARG A 59 -12.90 -17.04 1.30
N PHE A 60 -11.91 -17.24 2.17
CA PHE A 60 -11.38 -16.21 3.06
C PHE A 60 -12.47 -15.43 3.84
N GLY A 61 -13.58 -16.11 4.19
CA GLY A 61 -14.71 -15.49 4.89
C GLY A 61 -15.39 -14.34 4.13
N GLY A 62 -15.35 -14.33 2.80
CA GLY A 62 -15.90 -13.25 1.97
C GLY A 62 -14.89 -12.18 1.55
N LYS A 63 -13.63 -12.28 2.00
CA LYS A 63 -12.59 -11.27 1.77
C LYS A 63 -11.74 -11.50 0.52
N GLY A 64 -12.09 -12.47 -0.34
CA GLY A 64 -11.41 -12.68 -1.62
C GLY A 64 -11.38 -11.42 -2.49
N VAL A 65 -10.44 -11.34 -3.43
CA VAL A 65 -10.29 -10.20 -4.36
C VAL A 65 -10.23 -10.64 -5.82
N LEU A 66 -10.79 -11.80 -6.16
CA LEU A 66 -10.75 -12.32 -7.53
C LEU A 66 -11.48 -11.44 -8.53
N GLN A 67 -12.55 -10.73 -8.13
CA GLN A 67 -13.22 -9.77 -9.00
C GLN A 67 -12.30 -8.61 -9.37
N ALA A 68 -11.59 -8.03 -8.40
CA ALA A 68 -10.60 -6.98 -8.65
C ALA A 68 -9.46 -7.48 -9.55
N VAL A 69 -8.96 -8.70 -9.30
CA VAL A 69 -7.95 -9.34 -10.16
C VAL A 69 -8.46 -9.57 -11.58
N ALA A 70 -9.73 -9.94 -11.75
CA ALA A 70 -10.34 -10.12 -13.06
C ALA A 70 -10.46 -8.79 -13.83
N HIS A 71 -10.84 -7.70 -13.16
CA HIS A 71 -10.86 -6.36 -13.77
C HIS A 71 -9.46 -5.93 -14.24
N ILE A 72 -8.42 -6.22 -13.46
CA ILE A 72 -7.02 -5.93 -13.84
C ILE A 72 -6.62 -6.69 -15.10
N ASN A 73 -6.85 -8.00 -15.11
CA ASN A 73 -6.43 -8.87 -16.22
C ASN A 73 -7.31 -8.70 -17.48
N GLY A 74 -8.48 -8.08 -17.36
CA GLY A 74 -9.42 -7.84 -18.45
C GLY A 74 -9.48 -6.37 -18.84
N GLU A 75 -10.53 -5.66 -18.38
CA GLU A 75 -10.87 -4.31 -18.79
C GLU A 75 -9.70 -3.31 -18.63
N ILE A 76 -8.94 -3.39 -17.53
CA ILE A 76 -7.83 -2.45 -17.29
C ILE A 76 -6.65 -2.78 -18.20
N ASN A 77 -6.26 -4.05 -18.35
CA ASN A 77 -5.18 -4.46 -19.24
C ASN A 77 -5.44 -3.98 -20.69
N GLU A 78 -6.66 -4.17 -21.19
CA GLU A 78 -7.01 -3.73 -22.54
C GLU A 78 -7.04 -2.21 -22.68
N ALA A 79 -7.57 -1.49 -21.68
CA ALA A 79 -7.67 -0.03 -21.73
C ALA A 79 -6.32 0.69 -21.67
N LEU A 80 -5.31 0.09 -21.02
CA LEU A 80 -3.99 0.70 -20.85
C LEU A 80 -2.97 0.29 -21.91
N ARG A 81 -3.27 -0.74 -22.71
CA ARG A 81 -2.34 -1.26 -23.72
C ARG A 81 -1.94 -0.17 -24.72
N GLY A 82 -0.64 0.02 -24.90
CA GLY A 82 -0.07 1.02 -25.79
C GLY A 82 -0.01 2.44 -25.23
N LEU A 83 -0.57 2.72 -24.04
CA LEU A 83 -0.39 4.01 -23.39
C LEU A 83 1.04 4.17 -22.88
N ASP A 84 1.55 5.40 -22.88
CA ASP A 84 2.88 5.71 -22.36
C ASP A 84 2.90 5.70 -20.83
N ALA A 85 3.70 4.82 -20.23
CA ALA A 85 3.85 4.72 -18.79
C ALA A 85 4.45 5.99 -18.14
N LEU A 86 5.16 6.83 -18.90
CA LEU A 86 5.66 8.12 -18.41
C LEU A 86 4.53 9.14 -18.24
N ALA A 87 3.40 8.95 -18.92
CA ALA A 87 2.21 9.78 -18.80
C ALA A 87 1.31 9.29 -17.65
N GLN A 88 1.84 9.26 -16.43
CA GLN A 88 1.14 8.74 -15.23
C GLN A 88 -0.27 9.32 -15.07
N GLY A 89 -0.42 10.64 -15.29
CA GLY A 89 -1.72 11.30 -15.22
C GLY A 89 -2.72 10.77 -16.24
N ASP A 90 -2.30 10.47 -17.47
CA ASP A 90 -3.18 9.95 -18.51
C ASP A 90 -3.61 8.51 -18.23
N VAL A 91 -2.67 7.69 -17.74
CA VAL A 91 -2.93 6.32 -17.28
C VAL A 91 -3.94 6.29 -16.13
N ASP A 92 -3.73 7.11 -15.10
CA ASP A 92 -4.63 7.18 -13.95
C ASP A 92 -6.02 7.69 -14.36
N GLN A 93 -6.07 8.70 -15.23
CA GLN A 93 -7.34 9.22 -15.76
C GLN A 93 -8.07 8.22 -16.66
N ALA A 94 -7.35 7.40 -17.43
CA ALA A 94 -7.95 6.33 -18.22
C ALA A 94 -8.66 5.31 -17.31
N MET A 95 -8.03 4.89 -16.21
CA MET A 95 -8.65 3.97 -15.24
C MET A 95 -9.83 4.60 -14.50
N ILE A 96 -9.71 5.88 -14.08
CA ILE A 96 -10.81 6.59 -13.42
C ILE A 96 -12.02 6.71 -14.35
N ARG A 97 -11.82 7.04 -15.63
CA ARG A 97 -12.90 7.11 -16.62
C ARG A 97 -13.51 5.74 -16.92
N LEU A 98 -12.69 4.69 -16.98
CA LEU A 98 -13.13 3.31 -17.21
C LEU A 98 -14.02 2.79 -16.06
N ASP A 99 -13.67 3.15 -14.83
CA ASP A 99 -14.49 2.86 -13.66
C ASP A 99 -15.81 3.65 -13.68
N GLY A 100 -15.72 4.96 -13.92
CA GLY A 100 -16.88 5.83 -14.10
C GLY A 100 -17.66 6.15 -12.81
N THR A 101 -17.23 5.64 -11.65
CA THR A 101 -17.86 5.93 -10.36
C THR A 101 -17.02 6.93 -9.55
N PRO A 102 -17.63 7.76 -8.68
CA PRO A 102 -16.89 8.74 -7.88
C PRO A 102 -15.96 8.10 -6.84
N ASN A 103 -16.24 6.85 -6.44
CA ASN A 103 -15.54 6.15 -5.37
C ASN A 103 -14.77 4.90 -5.85
N LYS A 104 -14.59 4.72 -7.17
CA LYS A 104 -13.88 3.56 -7.73
C LYS A 104 -14.54 2.21 -7.42
N GLY A 105 -15.85 2.21 -7.17
CA GLY A 105 -16.58 1.03 -6.71
C GLY A 105 -16.89 0.01 -7.80
N LYS A 106 -16.72 0.35 -9.09
CA LYS A 106 -16.97 -0.59 -10.19
C LYS A 106 -15.78 -1.54 -10.38
N LEU A 107 -14.58 -1.01 -10.53
CA LEU A 107 -13.36 -1.81 -10.73
C LEU A 107 -12.67 -2.17 -9.41
N GLY A 108 -12.94 -1.41 -8.35
CA GLY A 108 -12.26 -1.48 -7.06
C GLY A 108 -11.07 -0.53 -6.99
N ALA A 109 -11.03 0.26 -5.91
CA ALA A 109 -9.90 1.14 -5.61
C ALA A 109 -8.58 0.37 -5.48
N ASN A 110 -8.64 -0.87 -5.00
CA ASN A 110 -7.51 -1.79 -4.94
C ASN A 110 -6.99 -2.21 -6.32
N ALA A 111 -7.88 -2.44 -7.31
CA ALA A 111 -7.43 -2.71 -8.67
C ALA A 111 -6.71 -1.48 -9.27
N ILE A 112 -7.34 -0.31 -9.18
CA ILE A 112 -6.82 0.94 -9.77
C ILE A 112 -5.49 1.35 -9.12
N LEU A 113 -5.41 1.33 -7.78
CA LEU A 113 -4.20 1.71 -7.07
C LEU A 113 -3.04 0.74 -7.36
N GLY A 114 -3.30 -0.57 -7.41
CA GLY A 114 -2.29 -1.57 -7.73
C GLY A 114 -1.65 -1.32 -9.09
N VAL A 115 -2.48 -1.06 -10.11
CA VAL A 115 -2.01 -0.75 -11.46
C VAL A 115 -1.28 0.59 -11.50
N SER A 116 -1.84 1.64 -10.89
CA SER A 116 -1.24 2.98 -10.83
C SER A 116 0.19 2.96 -10.27
N LEU A 117 0.39 2.27 -9.14
CA LEU A 117 1.70 2.14 -8.49
C LEU A 117 2.67 1.26 -9.31
N ALA A 118 2.17 0.20 -9.95
CA ALA A 118 2.98 -0.67 -10.80
C ALA A 118 3.46 0.05 -12.06
N VAL A 119 2.62 0.90 -12.68
CA VAL A 119 2.99 1.75 -13.81
C VAL A 119 4.10 2.73 -13.39
N ALA A 120 3.95 3.44 -12.26
CA ALA A 120 4.97 4.37 -11.79
C ALA A 120 6.33 3.70 -11.57
N ARG A 121 6.34 2.46 -11.05
CA ARG A 121 7.56 1.68 -10.86
C ARG A 121 8.18 1.22 -12.17
N ALA A 122 7.37 0.78 -13.13
CA ALA A 122 7.84 0.38 -14.46
C ALA A 122 8.42 1.57 -15.22
N ALA A 123 7.78 2.73 -15.11
CA ALA A 123 8.25 3.97 -15.70
C ALA A 123 9.56 4.45 -15.07
N ALA A 124 9.68 4.37 -13.74
CA ALA A 124 10.91 4.69 -13.02
C ALA A 124 12.08 3.78 -13.46
N GLU A 125 11.84 2.47 -13.59
CA GLU A 125 12.85 1.53 -14.12
C GLU A 125 13.22 1.86 -15.57
N ALA A 126 12.24 2.20 -16.43
CA ALA A 126 12.48 2.53 -17.83
C ALA A 126 13.36 3.77 -18.04
N VAL A 127 13.42 4.69 -17.07
CA VAL A 127 14.28 5.87 -17.10
C VAL A 127 15.48 5.78 -16.15
N ASP A 128 15.73 4.60 -15.58
CA ASP A 128 16.84 4.31 -14.66
C ASP A 128 16.88 5.27 -13.46
N LEU A 129 15.71 5.54 -12.87
CA LEU A 129 15.58 6.35 -11.66
C LEU A 129 15.03 5.53 -10.51
N PRO A 130 15.53 5.74 -9.28
CA PRO A 130 14.83 5.21 -8.12
C PRO A 130 13.47 5.90 -8.00
N LEU A 131 12.44 5.15 -7.55
CA LEU A 131 11.05 5.62 -7.55
C LEU A 131 10.85 6.99 -6.90
N TYR A 132 11.55 7.28 -5.79
CA TYR A 132 11.42 8.57 -5.11
C TYR A 132 11.90 9.75 -5.98
N ARG A 133 12.93 9.54 -6.82
CA ARG A 133 13.41 10.54 -7.80
C ARG A 133 12.47 10.65 -8.98
N TYR A 134 11.94 9.54 -9.46
CA TYR A 134 10.94 9.55 -10.53
C TYR A 134 9.70 10.35 -10.13
N LEU A 135 9.19 10.14 -8.91
CA LEU A 135 7.97 10.80 -8.42
C LEU A 135 8.19 12.27 -8.01
N GLY A 136 9.26 12.56 -7.25
CA GLY A 136 9.47 13.88 -6.64
C GLY A 136 10.56 14.73 -7.30
N GLY A 137 11.19 14.24 -8.36
CA GLY A 137 12.22 14.94 -9.10
C GLY A 137 13.49 15.23 -8.29
N VAL A 138 14.19 16.29 -8.68
CA VAL A 138 15.49 16.69 -8.08
C VAL A 138 15.37 17.14 -6.62
N SER A 139 14.19 17.57 -6.20
CA SER A 139 13.91 18.04 -4.83
C SER A 139 13.56 16.90 -3.86
N ALA A 140 13.38 15.66 -4.34
CA ALA A 140 13.11 14.50 -3.49
C ALA A 140 14.37 14.05 -2.72
N ASN A 141 14.71 14.74 -1.65
CA ASN A 141 15.90 14.49 -0.84
C ASN A 141 15.66 14.55 0.68
N LEU A 142 14.43 14.83 1.12
CA LEU A 142 14.07 14.91 2.53
C LEU A 142 13.63 13.54 3.05
N LEU A 143 14.29 13.06 4.10
CA LEU A 143 13.83 11.88 4.85
C LEU A 143 12.87 12.31 5.97
N PRO A 144 11.77 11.58 6.20
CA PRO A 144 10.77 11.96 7.18
C PRO A 144 11.25 11.69 8.61
N VAL A 145 10.70 12.43 9.58
CA VAL A 145 10.76 12.01 10.99
C VAL A 145 9.73 10.89 11.17
N PRO A 146 10.14 9.66 11.54
CA PRO A 146 9.19 8.58 11.73
C PRO A 146 8.35 8.78 13.00
N MET A 147 7.08 8.42 12.92
CA MET A 147 6.23 8.24 14.09
C MET A 147 6.07 6.73 14.30
N PHE A 148 6.75 6.18 15.29
CA PHE A 148 6.72 4.75 15.59
C PHE A 148 5.60 4.46 16.59
N ASN A 149 4.67 3.57 16.22
CA ASN A 149 3.69 3.04 17.16
C ASN A 149 4.39 2.19 18.23
N ILE A 150 4.08 2.42 19.51
CA ILE A 150 4.71 1.70 20.63
C ILE A 150 3.70 1.11 21.62
N LEU A 151 2.47 1.62 21.66
CA LEU A 151 1.38 1.11 22.50
C LEU A 151 0.05 1.32 21.77
N ASN A 152 -0.80 0.31 21.88
CA ASN A 152 -2.16 0.33 21.35
C ASN A 152 -3.18 0.36 22.49
N GLY A 153 -4.31 1.01 22.23
CA GLY A 153 -5.49 1.06 23.09
C GLY A 153 -6.77 0.99 22.26
N GLY A 154 -7.90 1.39 22.84
CA GLY A 154 -9.20 1.42 22.18
C GLY A 154 -9.55 0.10 21.48
N VAL A 155 -10.07 0.18 20.26
CA VAL A 155 -10.45 -0.99 19.45
C VAL A 155 -9.27 -1.91 19.16
N HIS A 156 -8.07 -1.37 18.93
CA HIS A 156 -6.88 -2.16 18.61
C HIS A 156 -6.38 -3.00 19.81
N ALA A 157 -6.79 -2.65 21.03
CA ALA A 157 -6.55 -3.44 22.23
C ALA A 157 -7.79 -4.21 22.72
N ASN A 158 -8.82 -4.41 21.89
CA ASN A 158 -10.11 -4.99 22.29
C ASN A 158 -10.75 -4.27 23.50
N TRP A 159 -10.60 -2.95 23.56
CA TRP A 159 -11.03 -2.09 24.67
C TRP A 159 -10.38 -2.44 26.02
N GLN A 160 -9.23 -3.12 25.99
CA GLN A 160 -8.40 -3.33 27.17
C GLN A 160 -7.45 -2.14 27.35
N GLY A 161 -7.55 -1.45 28.48
CA GLY A 161 -6.65 -0.35 28.82
C GLY A 161 -7.22 1.02 28.49
N THR A 162 -6.45 1.82 27.74
CA THR A 162 -6.72 3.23 27.48
C THR A 162 -7.65 3.45 26.29
N ASP A 163 -8.42 4.53 26.30
CA ASP A 163 -9.35 4.89 25.23
C ASP A 163 -8.65 5.33 23.94
N LEU A 164 -7.42 5.87 24.05
CA LEU A 164 -6.66 6.31 22.88
C LEU A 164 -6.16 5.10 22.09
N GLN A 165 -6.36 5.13 20.77
CA GLN A 165 -6.12 3.98 19.91
C GLN A 165 -4.62 3.67 19.74
N GLU A 166 -3.79 4.70 19.60
CA GLU A 166 -2.35 4.54 19.31
C GLU A 166 -1.53 5.60 20.06
N PHE A 167 -0.39 5.18 20.59
CA PHE A 167 0.62 6.06 21.19
C PHE A 167 1.91 5.90 20.41
N LEU A 168 2.38 7.01 19.85
CA LEU A 168 3.53 7.03 18.98
C LEU A 168 4.69 7.82 19.60
N ILE A 169 5.91 7.41 19.29
CA ILE A 169 7.13 8.19 19.56
C ILE A 169 7.71 8.74 18.28
N ALA A 170 8.25 9.96 18.36
CA ALA A 170 8.92 10.63 17.25
C ALA A 170 10.32 11.09 17.69
N PRO A 171 11.40 10.52 17.15
CA PRO A 171 12.78 10.88 17.49
C PRO A 171 13.20 12.19 16.78
N VAL A 172 12.54 13.30 17.09
CA VAL A 172 12.73 14.61 16.42
C VAL A 172 14.15 15.18 16.52
N GLY A 173 14.93 14.76 17.52
CA GLY A 173 16.31 15.20 17.73
C GLY A 173 17.37 14.38 17.02
N ALA A 174 16.99 13.31 16.30
CA ALA A 174 17.96 12.45 15.64
C ALA A 174 18.60 13.14 14.43
N PRO A 175 19.93 13.03 14.23
CA PRO A 175 20.62 13.73 13.15
C PRO A 175 20.42 13.10 11.76
N SER A 176 19.84 11.90 11.69
CA SER A 176 19.53 11.18 10.46
C SER A 176 18.38 10.20 10.66
N PHE A 177 17.75 9.76 9.57
CA PHE A 177 16.75 8.69 9.62
C PHE A 177 17.30 7.39 10.21
N HIS A 178 18.57 7.07 9.93
CA HIS A 178 19.24 5.88 10.48
C HIS A 178 19.30 5.93 12.01
N GLU A 179 19.70 7.08 12.56
CA GLU A 179 19.73 7.31 14.00
C GLU A 179 18.32 7.35 14.61
N ALA A 180 17.36 7.97 13.92
CA ALA A 180 15.95 7.97 14.33
C ALA A 180 15.40 6.53 14.47
N LEU A 181 15.69 5.66 13.50
CA LEU A 181 15.29 4.25 13.53
C LEU A 181 15.95 3.50 14.69
N ARG A 182 17.24 3.72 14.93
CA ARG A 182 17.96 3.14 16.06
C ARG A 182 17.32 3.55 17.39
N TRP A 183 17.06 4.84 17.59
CA TRP A 183 16.43 5.37 18.81
C TRP A 183 15.04 4.78 19.03
N GLY A 184 14.24 4.67 17.96
CA GLY A 184 12.93 4.01 18.00
C GLY A 184 13.04 2.54 18.44
N SER A 185 13.94 1.78 17.82
CA SER A 185 14.18 0.37 18.15
C SER A 185 14.64 0.16 19.60
N GLU A 186 15.61 0.93 20.07
CA GLU A 186 16.11 0.85 21.45
C GLU A 186 15.01 1.21 22.46
N THR A 187 14.21 2.24 22.17
CA THR A 187 13.08 2.65 23.01
C THR A 187 12.00 1.56 23.08
N TYR A 188 11.67 0.92 21.94
CA TYR A 188 10.71 -0.17 21.88
C TYR A 188 11.15 -1.38 22.73
N GLN A 189 12.42 -1.79 22.63
CA GLN A 189 12.93 -2.90 23.44
C GLN A 189 13.01 -2.56 24.93
N ALA A 190 13.37 -1.33 25.27
CA ALA A 190 13.34 -0.86 26.66
C ALA A 190 11.92 -0.91 27.23
N LEU A 191 10.93 -0.39 26.49
CA LEU A 191 9.52 -0.44 26.89
C LEU A 191 9.03 -1.88 27.09
N LYS A 192 9.38 -2.80 26.17
CA LYS A 192 9.05 -4.22 26.29
C LYS A 192 9.56 -4.84 27.59
N SER A 193 10.78 -4.50 28.02
CA SER A 193 11.35 -4.97 29.28
C SER A 193 10.58 -4.42 30.49
N VAL A 194 10.28 -3.11 30.50
CA VAL A 194 9.48 -2.49 31.57
C VAL A 194 8.10 -3.13 31.70
N LEU A 195 7.43 -3.40 30.58
CA LEU A 195 6.11 -4.06 30.58
C LEU A 195 6.18 -5.48 31.15
N LYS A 196 7.20 -6.26 30.77
CA LYS A 196 7.42 -7.61 31.32
C LYS A 196 7.69 -7.60 32.81
N GLU A 197 8.53 -6.68 33.28
CA GLU A 197 8.85 -6.54 34.71
C GLU A 197 7.61 -6.22 35.55
N GLN A 198 6.66 -5.47 34.98
CA GLN A 198 5.39 -5.15 35.62
C GLN A 198 4.30 -6.22 35.45
N GLY A 199 4.61 -7.34 34.77
CA GLY A 199 3.68 -8.45 34.57
C GLY A 199 2.65 -8.24 33.45
N TYR A 200 2.84 -7.25 32.58
CA TYR A 200 1.98 -7.03 31.42
C TYR A 200 2.33 -7.95 30.25
N SER A 201 1.34 -8.21 29.40
CA SER A 201 1.55 -8.92 28.13
C SER A 201 2.38 -8.05 27.18
N THR A 202 3.31 -8.68 26.47
CA THR A 202 4.07 -8.07 25.37
C THR A 202 3.77 -8.76 24.04
N GLY A 203 2.54 -9.25 23.89
CA GLY A 203 2.02 -9.64 22.59
C GLY A 203 1.92 -8.42 21.68
N VAL A 204 2.03 -8.65 20.38
CA VAL A 204 2.07 -7.58 19.37
C VAL A 204 0.78 -7.57 18.56
N GLY A 205 0.33 -6.36 18.20
CA GLY A 205 -0.82 -6.13 17.33
C GLY A 205 -0.43 -6.12 15.86
N ASP A 206 -1.31 -5.56 15.03
CA ASP A 206 -1.11 -5.52 13.57
C ASP A 206 0.09 -4.61 13.16
N GLU A 207 0.39 -3.56 13.92
CA GLU A 207 1.40 -2.56 13.57
C GLU A 207 2.82 -2.81 14.11
N GLY A 208 3.05 -3.80 14.98
CA GLY A 208 4.39 -3.96 15.59
C GLY A 208 4.51 -4.85 16.82
#